data_AF-A0A5N8HHX5-F1
#
_entry.id   AF-A0A5N8HHX5-F1
#
_cell.length_a   1.000
_cell.length_b   1.000
_cell.length_c   1.000
_cell.angle_alpha   90.00
_cell.angle_beta   90.00
_cell.angle_gamma   90.00
#
_symmetry.space_group_name_H-M   'P 1'
#
loop_
_entity.id
_entity.type
_entity.pdbx_description
1 polymer ?
#
loop_
_entity_poly.entity_id
_entity_poly.type
_entity_poly.pdbx_seq_one_letter_code
_entity_poly.pdbx_strand_id
1 'polypeptide(L)'
;MKPVKPPRINGRVPVLSAQEAVNYIPDEATLCVLGAGGGILEATTLITALADKYKQTQTPRNLSIISPTGLGDRADRGISPLAQEGLVKWALCGHWGQSPRISELAEQNKIIAYNYPQGVLTQTLRAAAAHQPGIISDIGIGTFVDPRQQGGKLNEVTKEDLIKLVEFDNKEYLYYKAIAPDIAFIRATTCDSEGYATFEDEVMYLDALVIAQAVHNNGGIVMMQVQKMVKKATLHPKSVRIPGYLVDIVVVDPDQSQLYGGAPVNRFISGDFTLDDSTKLSLPLNQRKLVARRALFEMRKGAVGNVGVGIADGIGLVAREEGCADDFILTVETGPIGGITSQGIAFGANVNTRAILDMTSQFDFYHGGGLDVCYLSFAEVDQHGNVGVHKFNGKIMG
;
A
#
# COMPACT_ATOMS: atom_id res chain seq x y z
N MET A 1 -14.20 -8.69 21.38
CA MET A 1 -13.50 -9.70 22.22
C MET A 1 -12.08 -9.80 21.70
N LYS A 2 -11.05 -9.76 22.53
CA LYS A 2 -9.66 -9.84 22.02
C LYS A 2 -9.43 -11.22 21.39
N PRO A 3 -8.83 -11.31 20.19
CA PRO A 3 -8.64 -12.58 19.52
C PRO A 3 -7.63 -13.44 20.30
N VAL A 4 -7.89 -14.75 20.38
CA VAL A 4 -7.02 -15.73 21.07
C VAL A 4 -5.82 -16.02 20.17
N LYS A 5 -4.61 -16.10 20.74
CA LYS A 5 -3.36 -16.30 19.99
C LYS A 5 -2.70 -17.63 20.30
N PRO A 6 -2.03 -18.28 19.34
CA PRO A 6 -1.20 -19.45 19.64
C PRO A 6 -0.04 -19.05 20.58
N PRO A 7 0.30 -19.89 21.57
CA PRO A 7 1.38 -19.59 22.50
C PRO A 7 2.75 -19.73 21.83
N ARG A 8 3.69 -18.86 22.19
CA ARG A 8 5.11 -19.03 21.84
C ARG A 8 5.73 -20.12 22.72
N ILE A 9 6.45 -21.07 22.12
CA ILE A 9 7.13 -22.15 22.85
C ILE A 9 8.63 -21.82 22.88
N ASN A 10 9.20 -21.67 24.08
CA ASN A 10 10.62 -21.30 24.27
C ASN A 10 11.04 -20.04 23.49
N GLY A 11 10.16 -19.04 23.43
CA GLY A 11 10.39 -17.78 22.70
C GLY A 11 10.19 -17.85 21.18
N ARG A 12 10.07 -19.05 20.60
CA ARG A 12 9.87 -19.24 19.15
C ARG A 12 8.50 -18.75 18.71
N VAL A 13 8.45 -18.07 17.57
CA VAL A 13 7.18 -17.66 16.97
C VAL A 13 6.43 -18.90 16.45
N PRO A 14 5.10 -19.01 16.67
CA PRO A 14 4.26 -20.03 16.05
C PRO A 14 4.40 -20.02 14.53
N VAL A 15 4.67 -21.18 13.96
CA VAL A 15 4.73 -21.39 12.51
C VAL A 15 3.57 -22.30 12.14
N LEU A 16 2.67 -21.80 11.30
CA LEU A 16 1.43 -22.48 10.92
C LEU A 16 1.27 -22.47 9.40
N SER A 17 0.44 -23.36 8.88
CA SER A 17 -0.08 -23.22 7.52
C SER A 17 -0.98 -21.98 7.42
N ALA A 18 -1.17 -21.44 6.21
CA ALA A 18 -2.09 -20.33 6.01
C ALA A 18 -3.52 -20.68 6.46
N GLN A 19 -3.96 -21.92 6.21
CA GLN A 19 -5.29 -22.42 6.59
C GLN A 19 -5.48 -22.43 8.12
N GLU A 20 -4.46 -22.85 8.88
CA GLU A 20 -4.50 -22.81 10.34
C GLU A 20 -4.44 -21.38 10.87
N ALA A 21 -3.62 -20.51 10.26
CA ALA A 21 -3.48 -19.12 10.68
C ALA A 21 -4.82 -18.35 10.60
N VAL A 22 -5.56 -18.48 9.49
CA VAL A 22 -6.85 -17.78 9.29
C VAL A 22 -7.98 -18.32 10.17
N ASN A 23 -7.78 -19.44 10.88
CA ASN A 23 -8.74 -19.91 11.88
C ASN A 23 -8.83 -18.99 13.11
N TYR A 24 -7.80 -18.18 13.36
CA TYR A 24 -7.75 -17.24 14.47
C TYR A 24 -8.47 -15.91 14.22
N ILE A 25 -9.03 -15.71 13.02
CA ILE A 25 -9.77 -14.48 12.66
C ILE A 25 -11.24 -14.64 13.10
N PRO A 26 -11.72 -13.86 14.10
CA PRO A 26 -13.11 -13.92 14.53
C PRO A 26 -14.04 -13.17 13.58
N ASP A 27 -15.35 -13.40 13.72
CA ASP A 27 -16.39 -12.55 13.12
C ASP A 27 -16.16 -11.07 13.56
N GLU A 28 -16.48 -10.14 12.66
CA GLU A 28 -16.40 -8.69 12.90
C GLU A 28 -14.99 -8.10 13.10
N ALA A 29 -13.93 -8.87 12.92
CA ALA A 29 -12.57 -8.36 13.02
C ALA A 29 -12.26 -7.27 11.96
N THR A 30 -11.46 -6.30 12.35
CA THR A 30 -10.84 -5.34 11.43
C THR A 30 -9.51 -5.89 10.92
N LEU A 31 -9.46 -6.28 9.65
CA LEU A 31 -8.27 -6.81 8.99
C LEU A 31 -7.56 -5.71 8.19
N CYS A 32 -6.30 -5.47 8.49
CA CYS A 32 -5.41 -4.64 7.67
C CYS A 32 -4.54 -5.52 6.78
N VAL A 33 -4.50 -5.22 5.48
CA VAL A 33 -3.75 -6.00 4.48
C VAL A 33 -2.63 -5.14 3.90
N LEU A 34 -1.39 -5.56 4.13
CA LEU A 34 -0.20 -4.98 3.50
C LEU A 34 -0.13 -5.40 2.02
N GLY A 35 0.26 -4.47 1.17
CA GLY A 35 0.68 -4.75 -0.20
C GLY A 35 0.46 -3.56 -1.11
N ALA A 36 0.94 -3.66 -2.35
CA ALA A 36 0.65 -2.73 -3.43
C ALA A 36 0.27 -3.49 -4.71
N GLY A 37 0.09 -2.78 -5.82
CA GLY A 37 -0.28 -3.38 -7.11
C GLY A 37 0.74 -4.42 -7.58
N GLY A 38 0.27 -5.40 -8.36
CA GLY A 38 1.13 -6.41 -8.98
C GLY A 38 1.79 -7.41 -8.02
N GLY A 39 1.28 -7.54 -6.79
CA GLY A 39 1.76 -8.52 -5.81
C GLY A 39 2.91 -8.05 -4.93
N ILE A 40 3.29 -6.78 -5.02
CA ILE A 40 4.34 -6.18 -4.19
C ILE A 40 3.95 -6.32 -2.71
N LEU A 41 4.79 -7.01 -1.94
CA LEU A 41 4.63 -7.23 -0.49
C LEU A 41 3.29 -7.84 -0.07
N GLU A 42 2.59 -8.53 -0.98
CA GLU A 42 1.32 -9.18 -0.68
C GLU A 42 1.52 -10.54 0.00
N ALA A 43 0.85 -10.76 1.13
CA ALA A 43 0.76 -12.06 1.80
C ALA A 43 -0.30 -12.96 1.12
N THR A 44 -0.06 -13.32 -0.14
CA THR A 44 -1.05 -13.96 -1.01
C THR A 44 -1.64 -15.24 -0.42
N THR A 45 -0.84 -16.08 0.25
CA THR A 45 -1.33 -17.35 0.81
C THR A 45 -2.35 -17.13 1.93
N LEU A 46 -2.20 -16.08 2.73
CA LEU A 46 -3.14 -15.71 3.79
C LEU A 46 -4.46 -15.18 3.22
N ILE A 47 -4.39 -14.34 2.18
CA ILE A 47 -5.59 -13.84 1.47
C ILE A 47 -6.36 -15.00 0.85
N THR A 48 -5.66 -15.90 0.14
CA THR A 48 -6.25 -17.10 -0.45
C THR A 48 -6.88 -18.00 0.61
N ALA A 49 -6.19 -18.27 1.71
CA ALA A 49 -6.71 -19.12 2.78
C ALA A 49 -7.97 -18.54 3.44
N LEU A 50 -8.04 -17.21 3.64
CA LEU A 50 -9.23 -16.56 4.18
C LEU A 50 -10.41 -16.65 3.20
N ALA A 51 -10.16 -16.37 1.92
CA ALA A 51 -11.17 -16.49 0.88
C ALA A 51 -11.73 -17.92 0.77
N ASP A 52 -10.85 -18.92 0.79
CA ASP A 52 -11.23 -20.34 0.73
C ASP A 52 -11.98 -20.79 1.98
N LYS A 53 -11.54 -20.37 3.17
CA LYS A 53 -12.23 -20.67 4.43
C LYS A 53 -13.67 -20.14 4.40
N TYR A 54 -13.86 -18.89 3.97
CA TYR A 54 -15.20 -18.32 3.86
C TYR A 54 -16.05 -19.07 2.82
N LYS A 55 -15.49 -19.34 1.65
CA LYS A 55 -16.18 -20.11 0.61
C LYS A 55 -16.69 -21.46 1.11
N GLN A 56 -15.92 -22.14 1.96
CA GLN A 56 -16.26 -23.46 2.49
C GLN A 56 -17.19 -23.42 3.70
N THR A 57 -17.04 -22.43 4.57
CA THR A 57 -17.66 -22.45 5.92
C THR A 57 -18.61 -21.28 6.18
N GLN A 58 -18.62 -20.27 5.31
CA GLN A 58 -19.30 -18.98 5.51
C GLN A 58 -18.88 -18.30 6.82
N THR A 59 -17.65 -18.53 7.27
CA THR A 59 -17.03 -17.88 8.43
C THR A 59 -15.56 -17.54 8.15
N PRO A 60 -14.99 -16.47 8.72
CA PRO A 60 -15.67 -15.46 9.54
C PRO A 60 -16.60 -14.56 8.71
N ARG A 61 -17.50 -13.82 9.35
CA ARG A 61 -18.42 -12.89 8.70
C ARG A 61 -18.15 -11.46 9.11
N ASN A 62 -18.66 -10.53 8.30
CA ASN A 62 -18.78 -9.13 8.67
C ASN A 62 -17.44 -8.46 9.00
N LEU A 63 -16.36 -8.84 8.33
CA LEU A 63 -15.06 -8.21 8.51
C LEU A 63 -15.08 -6.74 8.05
N SER A 64 -14.24 -5.94 8.70
CA SER A 64 -13.86 -4.60 8.25
C SER A 64 -12.47 -4.69 7.60
N ILE A 65 -12.27 -4.09 6.42
CA ILE A 65 -10.98 -4.11 5.71
C ILE A 65 -10.33 -2.73 5.73
N ILE A 66 -9.04 -2.68 6.07
CA ILE A 66 -8.19 -1.51 5.85
C ILE A 66 -7.11 -1.90 4.84
N SER A 67 -7.03 -1.15 3.74
CA SER A 67 -6.04 -1.37 2.67
C SER A 67 -5.33 -0.04 2.37
N PRO A 68 -4.16 0.23 3.00
CA PRO A 68 -3.49 1.51 2.83
C PRO A 68 -3.22 1.86 1.37
N THR A 69 -2.69 0.89 0.63
CA THR A 69 -2.50 0.97 -0.81
C THR A 69 -3.49 0.04 -1.52
N GLY A 70 -3.67 0.20 -2.82
CA GLY A 70 -4.45 -0.73 -3.63
C GLY A 70 -3.65 -1.99 -3.97
N LEU A 71 -4.10 -3.15 -3.50
CA LEU A 71 -3.58 -4.46 -3.89
C LEU A 71 -4.26 -4.98 -5.16
N GLY A 72 -3.56 -5.78 -5.94
CA GLY A 72 -4.15 -6.55 -7.04
C GLY A 72 -3.61 -6.20 -8.43
N ASP A 73 -4.34 -6.69 -9.43
CA ASP A 73 -4.02 -6.60 -10.86
C ASP A 73 -5.09 -5.86 -11.65
N ARG A 74 -5.99 -5.14 -10.96
CA ARG A 74 -7.22 -4.54 -11.51
C ARG A 74 -8.20 -5.58 -12.05
N ALA A 75 -8.14 -6.81 -11.54
CA ALA A 75 -9.06 -7.90 -11.85
C ALA A 75 -9.36 -8.73 -10.58
N ASP A 76 -9.08 -10.03 -10.60
CA ASP A 76 -9.52 -10.99 -9.57
C ASP A 76 -8.44 -11.30 -8.52
N ARG A 77 -7.27 -10.62 -8.56
CA ARG A 77 -6.21 -10.73 -7.53
C ARG A 77 -6.29 -9.60 -6.49
N GLY A 78 -5.29 -9.52 -5.61
CA GLY A 78 -5.30 -8.60 -4.48
C GLY A 78 -6.32 -9.04 -3.44
N ILE A 79 -7.15 -8.10 -2.97
CA ILE A 79 -8.25 -8.39 -2.04
C ILE A 79 -9.58 -8.68 -2.74
N SER A 80 -9.62 -8.70 -4.08
CA SER A 80 -10.80 -9.13 -4.84
C SER A 80 -11.38 -10.49 -4.39
N PRO A 81 -10.59 -11.53 -4.04
CA PRO A 81 -11.13 -12.80 -3.53
C PRO A 81 -11.94 -12.67 -2.22
N LEU A 82 -11.77 -11.58 -1.49
CA LEU A 82 -12.51 -11.30 -0.25
C LEU A 82 -13.89 -10.68 -0.51
N ALA A 83 -14.22 -10.33 -1.76
CA ALA A 83 -15.50 -9.76 -2.16
C ALA A 83 -16.65 -10.79 -2.23
N GLN A 84 -16.63 -11.79 -1.36
CA GLN A 84 -17.71 -12.77 -1.20
C GLN A 84 -18.76 -12.17 -0.26
N GLU A 85 -20.02 -12.07 -0.69
CA GLU A 85 -21.07 -11.42 0.10
C GLU A 85 -21.19 -12.04 1.51
N GLY A 86 -21.24 -11.17 2.52
CA GLY A 86 -21.26 -11.53 3.94
C GLY A 86 -19.88 -11.67 4.61
N LEU A 87 -18.79 -11.81 3.84
CA LEU A 87 -17.43 -11.83 4.40
C LEU A 87 -17.01 -10.44 4.86
N VAL A 88 -17.21 -9.43 4.01
CA VAL A 88 -16.83 -8.03 4.27
C VAL A 88 -18.09 -7.17 4.41
N LYS A 89 -18.16 -6.33 5.44
CA LYS A 89 -19.24 -5.35 5.65
C LYS A 89 -18.79 -3.89 5.52
N TRP A 90 -17.50 -3.63 5.68
CA TRP A 90 -16.93 -2.29 5.77
C TRP A 90 -15.52 -2.26 5.17
N ALA A 91 -15.16 -1.20 4.45
CA ALA A 91 -13.81 -1.02 3.92
C ALA A 91 -13.36 0.45 3.92
N LEU A 92 -12.09 0.67 4.28
CA LEU A 92 -11.36 1.93 4.15
C LEU A 92 -10.07 1.67 3.37
N CYS A 93 -10.00 2.19 2.14
CA CYS A 93 -8.85 1.96 1.27
C CYS A 93 -8.28 3.28 0.74
N GLY A 94 -6.96 3.33 0.54
CA GLY A 94 -6.29 4.49 -0.05
C GLY A 94 -6.30 4.51 -1.58
N HIS A 95 -6.52 3.35 -2.21
CA HIS A 95 -6.75 3.23 -3.66
C HIS A 95 -7.62 1.99 -3.94
N TRP A 96 -8.76 2.17 -4.61
CA TRP A 96 -9.79 1.15 -4.76
C TRP A 96 -9.66 0.34 -6.05
N GLY A 97 -9.27 0.97 -7.16
CA GLY A 97 -9.31 0.40 -8.51
C GLY A 97 -8.37 -0.78 -8.77
N GLN A 98 -7.50 -1.16 -7.84
CA GLN A 98 -6.60 -2.32 -7.97
C GLN A 98 -7.29 -3.65 -7.64
N SER A 99 -8.35 -3.63 -6.81
CA SER A 99 -9.16 -4.80 -6.46
C SER A 99 -10.65 -4.51 -6.78
N PRO A 100 -11.04 -4.49 -8.06
CA PRO A 100 -12.35 -4.00 -8.49
C PRO A 100 -13.54 -4.78 -7.92
N ARG A 101 -13.38 -6.04 -7.49
CA ARG A 101 -14.49 -6.79 -6.88
C ARG A 101 -14.94 -6.21 -5.54
N ILE A 102 -14.01 -5.64 -4.76
CA ILE A 102 -14.36 -4.89 -3.54
C ILE A 102 -15.02 -3.56 -3.90
N SER A 103 -14.54 -2.86 -4.94
CA SER A 103 -15.20 -1.66 -5.46
C SER A 103 -16.63 -1.94 -5.91
N GLU A 104 -16.89 -3.08 -6.57
CA GLU A 104 -18.23 -3.48 -7.02
C GLU A 104 -19.21 -3.63 -5.84
N LEU A 105 -18.76 -4.15 -4.69
CA LEU A 105 -19.60 -4.19 -3.48
C LEU A 105 -19.94 -2.78 -2.98
N ALA A 106 -18.97 -1.85 -3.01
CA ALA A 106 -19.19 -0.46 -2.61
C ALA A 106 -20.13 0.26 -3.59
N GLU A 107 -19.94 0.11 -4.90
CA GLU A 107 -20.80 0.65 -5.96
C GLU A 107 -22.24 0.18 -5.82
N GLN A 108 -22.44 -1.07 -5.39
CA GLN A 108 -23.76 -1.69 -5.20
C GLN A 108 -24.37 -1.41 -3.81
N ASN A 109 -23.78 -0.51 -3.00
CA ASN A 109 -24.21 -0.23 -1.62
C ASN A 109 -24.26 -1.47 -0.71
N LYS A 110 -23.48 -2.51 -1.00
CA LYS A 110 -23.44 -3.76 -0.21
C LYS A 110 -22.52 -3.68 1.00
N ILE A 111 -21.56 -2.76 0.98
CA ILE A 111 -20.64 -2.49 2.09
C ILE A 111 -20.55 -0.99 2.39
N ILE A 112 -20.19 -0.67 3.62
CA ILE A 112 -19.77 0.67 4.00
C ILE A 112 -18.38 0.93 3.41
N ALA A 113 -18.18 2.08 2.76
CA ALA A 113 -16.99 2.34 1.95
C ALA A 113 -16.46 3.76 2.12
N TYR A 114 -15.21 3.86 2.58
CA TYR A 114 -14.48 5.11 2.76
C TYR A 114 -13.19 5.14 1.94
N ASN A 115 -12.76 6.34 1.59
CA ASN A 115 -11.48 6.58 0.94
C ASN A 115 -10.80 7.78 1.61
N TYR A 116 -9.73 7.47 2.34
CA TYR A 116 -8.79 8.47 2.82
C TYR A 116 -7.68 8.62 1.79
N PRO A 117 -7.08 9.82 1.64
CA PRO A 117 -5.83 9.96 0.90
C PRO A 117 -4.81 8.94 1.42
N GLN A 118 -4.15 8.21 0.53
CA GLN A 118 -3.26 7.09 0.89
C GLN A 118 -2.23 7.46 1.97
N GLY A 119 -1.58 8.63 1.85
CA GLY A 119 -0.64 9.14 2.84
C GLY A 119 -1.27 9.39 4.22
N VAL A 120 -2.47 9.98 4.23
CA VAL A 120 -3.24 10.22 5.46
C VAL A 120 -3.64 8.89 6.10
N LEU A 121 -4.03 7.88 5.31
CA LEU A 121 -4.41 6.55 5.81
C LEU A 121 -3.23 5.85 6.50
N THR A 122 -2.04 5.84 5.89
CA THR A 122 -0.86 5.23 6.55
C THR A 122 -0.44 6.03 7.80
N GLN A 123 -0.59 7.36 7.79
CA GLN A 123 -0.36 8.19 8.98
C GLN A 123 -1.38 7.93 10.10
N THR A 124 -2.66 7.68 9.80
CA THR A 124 -3.67 7.32 10.82
C THR A 124 -3.41 5.95 11.43
N LEU A 125 -2.87 4.99 10.67
CA LEU A 125 -2.39 3.71 11.23
C LEU A 125 -1.19 3.93 12.17
N ARG A 126 -0.25 4.81 11.81
CA ARG A 126 0.86 5.19 12.70
C ARG A 126 0.37 5.89 13.96
N ALA A 127 -0.65 6.74 13.87
CA ALA A 127 -1.30 7.36 15.02
C ALA A 127 -2.01 6.31 15.90
N ALA A 128 -2.70 5.34 15.29
CA ALA A 128 -3.36 4.24 16.00
C ALA A 128 -2.35 3.39 16.78
N ALA A 129 -1.17 3.13 16.21
CA ALA A 129 -0.08 2.44 16.91
C ALA A 129 0.37 3.16 18.19
N ALA A 130 0.28 4.49 18.22
CA ALA A 130 0.58 5.32 19.39
C ALA A 130 -0.65 5.63 20.27
N HIS A 131 -1.80 5.00 20.01
CA HIS A 131 -3.10 5.27 20.65
C HIS A 131 -3.57 6.73 20.55
N GLN A 132 -3.09 7.46 19.55
CA GLN A 132 -3.62 8.78 19.22
C GLN A 132 -4.99 8.59 18.53
N PRO A 133 -6.00 9.42 18.84
CA PRO A 133 -7.37 9.21 18.37
C PRO A 133 -7.58 9.53 16.88
N GLY A 134 -6.63 10.24 16.27
CA GLY A 134 -6.66 10.72 14.91
C GLY A 134 -5.48 11.63 14.61
N ILE A 135 -5.41 12.13 13.38
CA ILE A 135 -4.40 13.11 12.94
C ILE A 135 -5.06 14.38 12.43
N ILE A 136 -4.32 15.48 12.41
CA ILE A 136 -4.75 16.77 11.86
C ILE A 136 -3.92 17.01 10.60
N SER A 137 -4.58 17.25 9.46
CA SER A 137 -3.95 17.48 8.17
C SER A 137 -4.84 18.34 7.28
N ASP A 138 -4.27 19.26 6.51
CA ASP A 138 -5.01 20.07 5.52
C ASP A 138 -5.16 19.35 4.17
N ILE A 139 -4.47 18.22 3.99
CA ILE A 139 -4.61 17.36 2.81
C ILE A 139 -6.06 16.90 2.71
N GLY A 140 -6.71 17.22 1.58
CA GLY A 140 -8.11 16.88 1.29
C GLY A 140 -9.10 18.03 1.44
N ILE A 141 -8.71 19.19 2.02
CA ILE A 141 -9.56 20.39 2.07
C ILE A 141 -10.03 20.76 0.65
N GLY A 142 -11.33 21.06 0.52
CA GLY A 142 -11.92 21.44 -0.77
C GLY A 142 -12.11 20.29 -1.78
N THR A 143 -11.85 19.04 -1.38
CA THR A 143 -12.08 17.85 -2.23
C THR A 143 -13.28 17.03 -1.74
N PHE A 144 -13.60 15.92 -2.41
CA PHE A 144 -14.65 14.99 -1.95
C PHE A 144 -14.39 14.42 -0.54
N VAL A 145 -13.14 14.46 -0.07
CA VAL A 145 -12.74 14.02 1.27
C VAL A 145 -13.17 15.03 2.35
N ASP A 146 -13.34 16.30 2.00
CA ASP A 146 -13.80 17.34 2.90
C ASP A 146 -15.24 17.02 3.39
N PRO A 147 -15.52 17.07 4.70
CA PRO A 147 -16.85 16.78 5.25
C PRO A 147 -17.93 17.78 4.80
N ARG A 148 -17.56 18.94 4.24
CA ARG A 148 -18.50 19.87 3.58
C ARG A 148 -18.98 19.37 2.22
N GLN A 149 -18.30 18.37 1.65
CA GLN A 149 -18.66 17.68 0.41
C GLN A 149 -19.17 16.27 0.73
N GLN A 150 -18.33 15.24 0.52
CA GLN A 150 -18.72 13.84 0.73
C GLN A 150 -18.07 13.23 1.98
N GLY A 151 -17.10 13.89 2.63
CA GLY A 151 -16.43 13.36 3.82
C GLY A 151 -15.69 12.05 3.57
N GLY A 152 -15.22 11.81 2.34
CA GLY A 152 -14.53 10.57 1.93
C GLY A 152 -15.46 9.35 1.81
N LYS A 153 -16.78 9.53 1.92
CA LYS A 153 -17.79 8.47 1.79
C LYS A 153 -18.01 8.17 0.31
N LEU A 154 -17.97 6.89 -0.07
CA LEU A 154 -17.98 6.52 -1.49
C LEU A 154 -19.37 6.16 -2.05
N ASN A 155 -20.33 5.86 -1.18
CA ASN A 155 -21.67 5.42 -1.55
C ASN A 155 -22.73 5.93 -0.56
N GLU A 156 -24.01 5.69 -0.87
CA GLU A 156 -25.15 6.25 -0.12
C GLU A 156 -25.39 5.56 1.22
N VAL A 157 -25.05 4.27 1.34
CA VAL A 157 -25.20 3.50 2.58
C VAL A 157 -24.19 3.92 3.66
N THR A 158 -23.08 4.56 3.27
CA THR A 158 -22.05 5.06 4.18
C THR A 158 -22.50 6.38 4.83
N LYS A 159 -22.69 6.37 6.15
CA LYS A 159 -23.27 7.52 6.89
C LYS A 159 -22.36 8.13 7.96
N GLU A 160 -21.63 7.31 8.71
CA GLU A 160 -20.83 7.76 9.85
C GLU A 160 -19.75 8.77 9.42
N ASP A 161 -19.53 9.81 10.22
CA ASP A 161 -18.48 10.79 9.97
C ASP A 161 -17.16 10.33 10.60
N LEU A 162 -16.16 10.09 9.76
CA LEU A 162 -14.80 9.79 10.20
C LEU A 162 -13.85 11.00 10.12
N ILE A 163 -14.29 12.04 9.39
CA ILE A 163 -13.52 13.26 9.11
C ILE A 163 -14.33 14.45 9.61
N LYS A 164 -13.68 15.41 10.27
CA LYS A 164 -14.29 16.67 10.69
C LYS A 164 -13.37 17.84 10.43
N LEU A 165 -13.95 19.01 10.16
CA LEU A 165 -13.22 20.27 10.05
C LEU A 165 -12.78 20.73 11.44
N VAL A 166 -11.54 21.19 11.57
CA VAL A 166 -10.96 21.78 12.79
C VAL A 166 -10.10 22.99 12.39
N GLU A 167 -9.81 23.87 13.35
CA GLU A 167 -9.03 25.09 13.08
C GLU A 167 -7.86 25.21 14.06
N PHE A 168 -6.68 25.55 13.55
CA PHE A 168 -5.47 25.85 14.31
C PHE A 168 -4.75 27.00 13.64
N ASP A 169 -4.19 27.93 14.42
CA ASP A 169 -3.43 29.07 13.90
C ASP A 169 -4.15 29.85 12.77
N ASN A 170 -5.47 30.01 12.89
CA ASN A 170 -6.35 30.67 11.92
C ASN A 170 -6.32 30.02 10.52
N LYS A 171 -6.10 28.70 10.47
CA LYS A 171 -6.13 27.86 9.27
C LYS A 171 -7.04 26.65 9.47
N GLU A 172 -7.78 26.30 8.42
CA GLU A 172 -8.61 25.10 8.40
C GLU A 172 -7.76 23.84 8.20
N TYR A 173 -8.11 22.79 8.93
CA TYR A 173 -7.56 21.45 8.79
C TYR A 173 -8.69 20.41 8.84
N LEU A 174 -8.40 19.22 8.36
CA LEU A 174 -9.23 18.04 8.55
C LEU A 174 -8.64 17.18 9.67
N TYR A 175 -9.47 16.85 10.65
CA TYR A 175 -9.20 15.78 11.59
C TYR A 175 -9.66 14.46 10.98
N TYR A 176 -8.74 13.51 10.86
CA TYR A 176 -9.01 12.15 10.40
C TYR A 176 -8.98 11.19 11.58
N LYS A 177 -10.10 10.52 11.87
CA LYS A 177 -10.17 9.51 12.93
C LYS A 177 -9.21 8.35 12.63
N ALA A 178 -8.42 7.96 13.63
CA ALA A 178 -7.58 6.77 13.58
C ALA A 178 -8.43 5.53 13.90
N ILE A 179 -8.25 4.47 13.10
CA ILE A 179 -8.93 3.18 13.26
C ILE A 179 -7.83 2.12 13.39
N ALA A 180 -7.79 1.47 14.55
CA ALA A 180 -6.80 0.42 14.82
C ALA A 180 -7.33 -0.94 14.32
N PRO A 181 -6.56 -1.70 13.53
CA PRO A 181 -6.97 -3.03 13.10
C PRO A 181 -6.80 -4.08 14.22
N ASP A 182 -7.56 -5.17 14.12
CA ASP A 182 -7.48 -6.33 15.01
C ASP A 182 -6.57 -7.43 14.46
N ILE A 183 -6.47 -7.52 13.14
CA ILE A 183 -5.66 -8.53 12.43
C ILE A 183 -4.80 -7.83 11.39
N ALA A 184 -3.55 -8.27 11.23
CA ALA A 184 -2.66 -7.85 10.16
C ALA A 184 -2.24 -9.03 9.31
N PHE A 185 -2.36 -8.89 7.98
CA PHE A 185 -1.62 -9.68 7.02
C PHE A 185 -0.44 -8.85 6.52
N ILE A 186 0.77 -9.25 6.92
CA ILE A 186 2.03 -8.63 6.50
C ILE A 186 2.95 -9.65 5.86
N ARG A 187 4.03 -9.18 5.24
CA ARG A 187 4.99 -10.02 4.53
C ARG A 187 6.41 -9.50 4.70
N ALA A 188 7.38 -10.40 4.65
CA ALA A 188 8.80 -10.12 4.56
C ALA A 188 9.49 -11.21 3.71
N THR A 189 10.79 -11.06 3.43
CA THR A 189 11.54 -12.12 2.72
C THR A 189 11.91 -13.25 3.68
N THR A 190 12.53 -12.90 4.82
CA THR A 190 13.09 -13.86 5.76
C THR A 190 12.77 -13.44 7.18
N CYS A 191 12.54 -14.41 8.08
CA CYS A 191 12.60 -14.13 9.51
C CYS A 191 13.41 -15.19 10.27
N ASP A 192 13.91 -14.84 11.45
CA ASP A 192 14.52 -15.83 12.34
C ASP A 192 13.45 -16.62 13.13
N SER A 193 13.88 -17.57 13.96
CA SER A 193 12.96 -18.38 14.76
C SER A 193 12.14 -17.62 15.81
N GLU A 194 12.52 -16.38 16.13
CA GLU A 194 11.77 -15.49 17.02
C GLU A 194 10.94 -14.46 16.22
N GLY A 195 10.92 -14.54 14.89
CA GLY A 195 10.11 -13.68 14.03
C GLY A 195 10.76 -12.34 13.67
N TYR A 196 12.03 -12.10 14.02
CA TYR A 196 12.73 -10.89 13.54
C TYR A 196 12.92 -10.98 12.04
N ALA A 197 12.42 -9.99 11.28
CA ALA A 197 12.26 -10.10 9.83
C ALA A 197 13.07 -9.08 9.02
N THR A 198 13.58 -9.54 7.87
CA THR A 198 14.32 -8.77 6.86
C THR A 198 13.59 -8.80 5.51
N PHE A 199 13.86 -7.79 4.68
CA PHE A 199 13.14 -7.49 3.43
C PHE A 199 14.11 -7.52 2.23
N GLU A 200 15.13 -8.37 2.29
CA GLU A 200 16.26 -8.33 1.36
C GLU A 200 15.91 -8.64 -0.10
N ASP A 201 14.82 -9.36 -0.36
CA ASP A 201 14.35 -9.62 -1.73
C ASP A 201 13.03 -8.90 -2.05
N GLU A 202 12.40 -8.22 -1.09
CA GLU A 202 11.17 -7.49 -1.37
C GLU A 202 11.45 -6.22 -2.18
N VAL A 203 10.50 -5.81 -3.01
CA VAL A 203 10.64 -4.64 -3.90
C VAL A 203 10.82 -3.33 -3.10
N MET A 204 10.23 -3.24 -1.91
CA MET A 204 10.22 -2.06 -1.04
C MET A 204 9.74 -2.44 0.37
N TYR A 205 9.49 -1.46 1.24
CA TYR A 205 9.05 -1.69 2.62
C TYR A 205 7.56 -1.41 2.88
N LEU A 206 6.95 -0.48 2.13
CA LEU A 206 5.63 0.06 2.40
C LEU A 206 5.52 0.51 3.87
N ASP A 207 4.45 0.13 4.57
CA ASP A 207 4.14 0.48 5.96
C ASP A 207 4.01 -0.75 6.86
N ALA A 208 4.72 -1.84 6.53
CA ALA A 208 4.63 -3.12 7.23
C ALA A 208 4.88 -3.02 8.75
N LEU A 209 5.87 -2.22 9.17
CA LEU A 209 6.16 -1.98 10.60
C LEU A 209 5.01 -1.21 11.29
N VAL A 210 4.46 -0.20 10.62
CA VAL A 210 3.35 0.61 11.14
C VAL A 210 2.11 -0.25 11.34
N ILE A 211 1.77 -1.10 10.36
CA ILE A 211 0.65 -2.05 10.46
C ILE A 211 0.87 -3.01 11.64
N ALA A 212 2.07 -3.61 11.76
CA ALA A 212 2.38 -4.54 12.84
C ALA A 212 2.24 -3.87 14.23
N GLN A 213 2.74 -2.65 14.39
CA GLN A 213 2.62 -1.90 15.64
C GLN A 213 1.16 -1.53 15.95
N ALA A 214 0.39 -1.08 14.97
CA ALA A 214 -1.02 -0.71 15.13
C ALA A 214 -1.85 -1.89 15.65
N VAL A 215 -1.66 -3.07 15.04
CA VAL A 215 -2.37 -4.29 15.46
C VAL A 215 -1.87 -4.81 16.80
N HIS A 216 -0.55 -4.86 17.01
CA HIS A 216 0.03 -5.32 18.27
C HIS A 216 -0.46 -4.50 19.47
N ASN A 217 -0.40 -3.17 19.37
CA ASN A 217 -0.81 -2.27 20.45
C ASN A 217 -2.34 -2.20 20.63
N ASN A 218 -3.13 -2.65 19.64
CA ASN A 218 -4.57 -2.89 19.80
C ASN A 218 -4.88 -4.25 20.47
N GLY A 219 -3.86 -5.06 20.77
CA GLY A 219 -4.02 -6.41 21.32
C GLY A 219 -4.52 -7.43 20.29
N GLY A 220 -4.29 -7.16 19.01
CA GLY A 220 -4.64 -7.99 17.88
C GLY A 220 -3.66 -9.12 17.57
N ILE A 221 -3.76 -9.67 16.36
CA ILE A 221 -2.90 -10.75 15.83
C ILE A 221 -2.18 -10.28 14.56
N VAL A 222 -0.86 -10.31 14.60
CA VAL A 222 0.00 -10.07 13.42
C VAL A 222 0.40 -11.39 12.79
N MET A 223 -0.08 -11.64 11.57
CA MET A 223 0.25 -12.81 10.75
C MET A 223 1.19 -12.39 9.63
N MET A 224 2.36 -13.01 9.56
CA MET A 224 3.42 -12.66 8.63
C MET A 224 3.76 -13.82 7.68
N GLN A 225 3.61 -13.59 6.39
CA GLN A 225 4.14 -14.49 5.36
C GLN A 225 5.63 -14.23 5.13
N VAL A 226 6.43 -15.29 5.04
CA VAL A 226 7.86 -15.21 4.68
C VAL A 226 8.24 -16.28 3.67
N GLN A 227 9.30 -16.04 2.89
CA GLN A 227 9.83 -17.04 1.97
C GLN A 227 10.58 -18.16 2.74
N LYS A 228 11.33 -17.78 3.77
CA LYS A 228 12.15 -18.73 4.56
C LYS A 228 12.34 -18.28 6.00
N MET A 229 12.71 -19.24 6.84
CA MET A 229 13.12 -18.99 8.22
C MET A 229 14.60 -19.35 8.44
N VAL A 230 15.25 -18.63 9.35
CA VAL A 230 16.66 -18.84 9.70
C VAL A 230 16.87 -19.03 11.21
N LYS A 231 18.11 -19.36 11.60
CA LYS A 231 18.50 -19.52 13.00
C LYS A 231 18.33 -18.18 13.74
N LYS A 232 17.92 -18.25 15.02
CA LYS A 232 17.86 -17.10 15.93
C LYS A 232 19.13 -16.24 15.82
N ALA A 233 18.94 -14.93 15.73
CA ALA A 233 20.00 -13.92 15.80
C ALA A 233 21.14 -14.09 14.77
N THR A 234 20.86 -14.67 13.60
CA THR A 234 21.84 -14.71 12.48
C THR A 234 21.59 -13.63 11.43
N LEU A 235 20.45 -12.93 11.49
CA LEU A 235 20.15 -11.79 10.62
C LEU A 235 20.96 -10.57 11.09
N HIS A 236 21.45 -9.76 10.14
CA HIS A 236 22.17 -8.54 10.49
C HIS A 236 21.20 -7.56 11.19
N PRO A 237 21.53 -7.04 12.39
CA PRO A 237 20.57 -6.32 13.21
C PRO A 237 20.07 -5.00 12.58
N LYS A 238 20.87 -4.33 11.72
CA LYS A 238 20.42 -3.13 11.00
C LYS A 238 19.53 -3.43 9.79
N SER A 239 19.50 -4.69 9.34
CA SER A 239 18.65 -5.11 8.23
C SER A 239 17.26 -5.54 8.70
N VAL A 240 17.11 -5.82 10.01
CA VAL A 240 15.83 -6.15 10.62
C VAL A 240 14.89 -4.94 10.54
N ARG A 241 13.71 -5.14 9.96
CA ARG A 241 12.68 -4.09 9.80
C ARG A 241 11.50 -4.29 10.76
N ILE A 242 11.19 -5.54 11.09
CA ILE A 242 10.11 -5.89 12.02
C ILE A 242 10.71 -6.69 13.18
N PRO A 243 10.67 -6.16 14.43
CA PRO A 243 11.05 -6.90 15.61
C PRO A 243 10.12 -8.09 15.88
N GLY A 244 10.70 -9.24 16.24
CA GLY A 244 9.96 -10.50 16.31
C GLY A 244 8.87 -10.60 17.38
N TYR A 245 8.89 -9.71 18.38
CA TYR A 245 7.83 -9.61 19.40
C TYR A 245 6.53 -8.97 18.88
N LEU A 246 6.57 -8.30 17.73
CA LEU A 246 5.36 -7.79 17.07
C LEU A 246 4.62 -8.88 16.29
N VAL A 247 5.27 -10.01 15.99
CA VAL A 247 4.72 -11.07 15.16
C VAL A 247 4.14 -12.18 16.03
N ASP A 248 2.89 -12.56 15.76
CA ASP A 248 2.18 -13.60 16.50
C ASP A 248 2.15 -14.94 15.76
N ILE A 249 2.03 -14.93 14.43
CA ILE A 249 2.03 -16.13 13.58
C ILE A 249 2.92 -15.90 12.35
N VAL A 250 3.74 -16.88 12.00
CA VAL A 250 4.48 -16.94 10.73
C VAL A 250 3.90 -18.02 9.83
N VAL A 251 3.72 -17.70 8.56
CA VAL A 251 3.41 -18.66 7.49
C VAL A 251 4.59 -18.66 6.52
N VAL A 252 5.15 -19.84 6.27
CA VAL A 252 6.28 -19.99 5.34
C VAL A 252 5.77 -20.41 3.97
N ASP A 253 6.05 -19.60 2.96
CA ASP A 253 5.75 -19.86 1.55
C ASP A 253 7.06 -19.90 0.75
N PRO A 254 7.67 -21.09 0.54
CA PRO A 254 8.98 -21.19 -0.10
C PRO A 254 8.97 -20.71 -1.56
N ASP A 255 7.80 -20.67 -2.21
CA ASP A 255 7.62 -20.24 -3.60
C ASP A 255 7.20 -18.77 -3.72
N GLN A 256 7.25 -18.02 -2.61
CA GLN A 256 7.02 -16.58 -2.58
C GLN A 256 7.88 -15.86 -3.63
N SER A 257 7.23 -15.16 -4.56
CA SER A 257 7.86 -14.35 -5.62
C SER A 257 7.67 -12.85 -5.36
N GLN A 258 8.58 -12.02 -5.88
CA GLN A 258 8.58 -10.56 -5.67
C GLN A 258 7.35 -9.86 -6.22
N LEU A 259 6.79 -10.41 -7.31
CA LEU A 259 5.67 -9.88 -8.08
C LEU A 259 4.78 -11.04 -8.53
N TYR A 260 3.58 -10.71 -9.00
CA TYR A 260 2.75 -11.65 -9.75
C TYR A 260 3.45 -12.24 -10.97
N GLY A 261 3.04 -13.45 -11.37
CA GLY A 261 3.57 -14.16 -12.54
C GLY A 261 4.57 -15.26 -12.20
N GLY A 262 5.00 -15.39 -10.94
CA GLY A 262 5.85 -16.50 -10.49
C GLY A 262 7.27 -16.47 -11.08
N ALA A 263 7.74 -15.29 -11.47
CA ALA A 263 9.12 -15.13 -11.91
C ALA A 263 10.09 -15.42 -10.74
N PRO A 264 11.27 -16.00 -11.01
CA PRO A 264 12.29 -16.17 -9.99
C PRO A 264 12.73 -14.81 -9.43
N VAL A 265 13.31 -14.83 -8.22
CA VAL A 265 13.85 -13.63 -7.59
C VAL A 265 14.87 -12.95 -8.51
N ASN A 266 14.63 -11.67 -8.79
CA ASN A 266 15.51 -10.80 -9.53
C ASN A 266 16.29 -9.91 -8.57
N ARG A 267 17.60 -10.14 -8.49
CA ARG A 267 18.51 -9.45 -7.56
C ARG A 267 18.80 -7.99 -7.92
N PHE A 268 18.45 -7.54 -9.14
CA PHE A 268 18.44 -6.11 -9.48
C PHE A 268 17.23 -5.41 -8.85
N ILE A 269 16.08 -6.09 -8.74
CA ILE A 269 14.89 -5.57 -8.04
C ILE A 269 15.14 -5.53 -6.52
N SER A 270 15.83 -6.55 -5.98
CA SER A 270 16.31 -6.56 -4.59
C SER A 270 17.26 -5.38 -4.28
N GLY A 271 17.88 -4.80 -5.31
CA GLY A 271 18.86 -3.71 -5.15
C GLY A 271 20.29 -4.18 -4.84
N ASP A 272 20.57 -5.48 -4.96
CA ASP A 272 21.90 -6.05 -4.66
C ASP A 272 22.93 -5.84 -5.77
N PHE A 273 22.45 -5.65 -7.01
CA PHE A 273 23.28 -5.43 -8.19
C PHE A 273 22.80 -4.22 -8.98
N THR A 274 23.72 -3.64 -9.75
CA THR A 274 23.43 -2.55 -10.69
C THR A 274 23.28 -3.11 -12.09
N LEU A 275 22.12 -2.90 -12.70
CA LEU A 275 21.85 -3.28 -14.09
C LEU A 275 22.68 -2.38 -15.02
N ASP A 276 23.33 -2.98 -16.01
CA ASP A 276 23.97 -2.25 -17.10
C ASP A 276 22.89 -1.61 -17.99
N ASP A 277 22.80 -0.29 -17.94
CA ASP A 277 21.84 0.54 -18.66
C ASP A 277 22.51 1.40 -19.76
N SER A 278 23.72 1.03 -20.17
CA SER A 278 24.49 1.72 -21.22
C SER A 278 23.81 1.73 -22.59
N THR A 279 22.85 0.83 -22.82
CA THR A 279 22.06 0.79 -24.06
C THR A 279 21.04 1.92 -24.09
N LYS A 280 21.15 2.81 -25.08
CA LYS A 280 20.15 3.85 -25.34
C LYS A 280 18.83 3.23 -25.79
N LEU A 281 17.93 3.03 -24.84
CA LEU A 281 16.52 2.73 -25.10
C LEU A 281 15.85 4.00 -25.65
N SER A 282 15.63 4.04 -26.96
CA SER A 282 14.81 5.09 -27.60
C SER A 282 13.36 4.63 -27.66
N LEU A 283 12.46 5.41 -27.06
CA LEU A 283 11.02 5.16 -27.17
C LEU A 283 10.53 5.56 -28.58
N PRO A 284 9.63 4.80 -29.23
CA PRO A 284 9.00 5.25 -30.48
C PRO A 284 8.28 6.59 -30.28
N LEU A 285 8.36 7.48 -31.28
CA LEU A 285 7.65 8.75 -31.22
C LEU A 285 6.14 8.53 -31.43
N ASN A 286 5.42 8.43 -30.32
CA ASN A 286 3.98 8.29 -30.26
C ASN A 286 3.37 9.35 -29.31
N GLN A 287 2.05 9.31 -29.11
CA GLN A 287 1.34 10.27 -28.25
C GLN A 287 1.90 10.30 -26.82
N ARG A 288 2.24 9.14 -26.23
CA ARG A 288 2.82 9.06 -24.88
C ARG A 288 4.19 9.75 -24.82
N LYS A 289 5.07 9.46 -25.78
CA LYS A 289 6.40 10.10 -25.84
C LYS A 289 6.30 11.60 -26.08
N LEU A 290 5.34 12.06 -26.89
CA LEU A 290 5.08 13.50 -27.10
C LEU A 290 4.75 14.18 -25.77
N VAL A 291 3.79 13.65 -25.02
CA VAL A 291 3.40 14.20 -23.71
C VAL A 291 4.55 14.13 -22.71
N ALA A 292 5.27 13.01 -22.63
CA ALA A 292 6.43 12.87 -21.75
C ALA A 292 7.56 13.87 -22.08
N ARG A 293 7.84 14.12 -23.36
CA ARG A 293 8.81 15.16 -23.78
C ARG A 293 8.37 16.56 -23.36
N ARG A 294 7.08 16.90 -23.54
CA ARG A 294 6.57 18.21 -23.10
C ARG A 294 6.57 18.32 -21.57
N ALA A 295 6.23 17.26 -20.85
CA ALA A 295 6.28 17.22 -19.40
C ALA A 295 7.70 17.46 -18.85
N LEU A 296 8.72 16.89 -19.52
CA LEU A 296 10.12 17.09 -19.16
C LEU A 296 10.57 18.56 -19.23
N PHE A 297 9.93 19.41 -20.05
CA PHE A 297 10.26 20.84 -20.08
C PHE A 297 9.93 21.57 -18.76
N GLU A 298 9.04 21.01 -17.94
CA GLU A 298 8.72 21.56 -16.62
C GLU A 298 9.76 21.18 -15.56
N MET A 299 10.66 20.23 -15.86
CA MET A 299 11.71 19.81 -14.93
C MET A 299 12.83 20.84 -14.82
N ARG A 300 13.49 20.91 -13.66
CA ARG A 300 14.68 21.74 -13.40
C ARG A 300 15.80 20.88 -12.83
N LYS A 301 17.05 21.32 -13.01
CA LYS A 301 18.19 20.67 -12.37
C LYS A 301 18.06 20.75 -10.85
N GLY A 302 18.33 19.66 -10.15
CA GLY A 302 18.21 19.52 -8.71
C GLY A 302 16.78 19.29 -8.20
N ALA A 303 15.77 19.29 -9.08
CA ALA A 303 14.39 19.10 -8.66
C ALA A 303 14.12 17.68 -8.16
N VAL A 304 13.24 17.57 -7.16
CA VAL A 304 12.63 16.33 -6.68
C VAL A 304 11.23 16.21 -7.28
N GLY A 305 11.06 15.23 -8.17
CA GLY A 305 9.81 14.99 -8.88
C GLY A 305 9.10 13.72 -8.45
N ASN A 306 7.77 13.66 -8.61
CA ASN A 306 7.00 12.42 -8.59
C ASN A 306 6.21 12.27 -9.91
N VAL A 307 6.09 11.04 -10.40
CA VAL A 307 5.38 10.74 -11.64
C VAL A 307 4.38 9.64 -11.36
N GLY A 308 3.09 9.93 -11.52
CA GLY A 308 2.04 8.93 -11.39
C GLY A 308 1.93 8.03 -12.63
N VAL A 309 1.23 6.90 -12.47
CA VAL A 309 0.88 6.01 -13.59
C VAL A 309 0.04 6.77 -14.63
N GLY A 310 0.33 6.54 -15.92
CA GLY A 310 -0.48 7.05 -17.02
C GLY A 310 0.35 7.67 -18.12
N ILE A 311 -0.20 8.61 -18.88
CA ILE A 311 0.39 9.03 -20.18
C ILE A 311 1.83 9.56 -20.10
N ALA A 312 2.24 10.10 -18.94
CA ALA A 312 3.55 10.70 -18.70
C ALA A 312 4.56 9.79 -17.96
N ASP A 313 4.20 8.56 -17.60
CA ASP A 313 5.09 7.65 -16.83
C ASP A 313 6.38 7.23 -17.55
N GLY A 314 6.50 7.53 -18.85
CA GLY A 314 7.72 7.38 -19.64
C GLY A 314 8.73 8.51 -19.52
N ILE A 315 8.47 9.56 -18.72
CA ILE A 315 9.33 10.75 -18.61
C ILE A 315 10.78 10.43 -18.22
N GLY A 316 11.02 9.43 -17.35
CA GLY A 316 12.37 9.01 -16.98
C GLY A 316 13.17 8.41 -18.13
N LEU A 317 12.52 7.63 -19.01
CA LEU A 317 13.16 7.09 -20.22
C LEU A 317 13.44 8.20 -21.23
N VAL A 318 12.54 9.18 -21.37
CA VAL A 318 12.75 10.36 -22.21
C VAL A 318 13.92 11.19 -21.68
N ALA A 319 14.01 11.45 -20.38
CA ALA A 319 15.13 12.18 -19.80
C ALA A 319 16.48 11.47 -20.02
N ARG A 320 16.50 10.13 -20.00
CA ARG A 320 17.70 9.37 -20.36
C ARG A 320 18.07 9.53 -21.83
N GLU A 321 17.10 9.47 -22.73
CA GLU A 321 17.31 9.68 -24.16
C GLU A 321 17.93 11.06 -24.45
N GLU A 322 17.46 12.09 -23.75
CA GLU A 322 17.95 13.47 -23.85
C GLU A 322 19.24 13.73 -23.02
N GLY A 323 19.72 12.75 -22.27
CA GLY A 323 20.97 12.83 -21.50
C GLY A 323 20.91 13.69 -20.23
N CYS A 324 19.73 13.86 -19.64
CA CYS A 324 19.51 14.69 -18.44
C CYS A 324 18.85 13.94 -17.26
N ALA A 325 18.75 12.62 -17.31
CA ALA A 325 18.13 11.82 -16.23
C ALA A 325 18.83 12.00 -14.86
N ASP A 326 20.14 12.24 -14.86
CA ASP A 326 20.94 12.44 -13.63
C ASP A 326 20.89 13.88 -13.09
N ASP A 327 20.26 14.81 -13.82
CA ASP A 327 20.15 16.22 -13.40
C ASP A 327 19.06 16.44 -12.34
N PHE A 328 18.15 15.49 -12.12
CA PHE A 328 17.05 15.57 -11.17
C PHE A 328 16.80 14.19 -10.52
N ILE A 329 15.90 14.11 -9.54
CA ILE A 329 15.55 12.84 -8.89
C ILE A 329 14.04 12.61 -8.90
N LEU A 330 13.62 11.40 -9.24
CA LEU A 330 12.22 10.99 -9.13
C LEU A 330 12.00 10.12 -7.90
N THR A 331 10.91 10.35 -7.18
CA THR A 331 10.49 9.57 -6.03
C THR A 331 9.14 8.90 -6.31
N VAL A 332 8.91 7.73 -5.74
CA VAL A 332 7.63 7.02 -5.74
C VAL A 332 7.03 7.08 -4.34
N GLU A 333 5.74 7.34 -4.25
CA GLU A 333 5.01 7.53 -3.00
C GLU A 333 5.08 6.32 -2.05
N THR A 334 5.31 5.12 -2.59
CA THR A 334 5.44 3.88 -1.82
C THR A 334 6.82 3.69 -1.19
N GLY A 335 7.79 4.57 -1.47
CA GLY A 335 9.12 4.57 -0.84
C GLY A 335 10.35 4.59 -1.76
N PRO A 336 10.34 3.98 -2.96
CA PRO A 336 11.50 4.01 -3.87
C PRO A 336 11.93 5.42 -4.28
N ILE A 337 13.25 5.66 -4.33
CA ILE A 337 13.86 6.92 -4.75
C ILE A 337 14.89 6.65 -5.84
N GLY A 338 14.73 7.31 -6.98
CA GLY A 338 15.57 7.17 -8.15
C GLY A 338 15.51 5.79 -8.81
N GLY A 339 16.48 5.53 -9.68
CA GLY A 339 16.54 4.31 -10.48
C GLY A 339 15.69 4.39 -11.75
N ILE A 340 15.51 3.23 -12.36
CA ILE A 340 14.80 3.06 -13.62
C ILE A 340 13.47 2.38 -13.32
N THR A 341 12.38 3.13 -13.46
CA THR A 341 11.05 2.65 -13.14
C THR A 341 10.50 1.73 -14.23
N SER A 342 10.08 0.53 -13.83
CA SER A 342 9.23 -0.32 -14.66
C SER A 342 7.87 0.35 -14.89
N GLN A 343 7.25 0.11 -16.05
CA GLN A 343 5.93 0.67 -16.41
C GLN A 343 4.80 -0.34 -16.15
N GLY A 344 3.55 0.14 -16.08
CA GLY A 344 2.36 -0.73 -16.07
C GLY A 344 2.08 -1.42 -14.72
N ILE A 345 1.79 -2.73 -14.74
CA ILE A 345 1.39 -3.50 -13.53
C ILE A 345 2.56 -3.65 -12.55
N ALA A 346 3.80 -3.66 -13.04
CA ALA A 346 5.01 -3.68 -12.24
C ALA A 346 5.51 -2.27 -11.88
N PHE A 347 4.67 -1.23 -12.05
CA PHE A 347 5.01 0.13 -11.65
C PHE A 347 5.40 0.16 -10.16
N GLY A 348 6.54 0.76 -9.87
CA GLY A 348 7.14 0.75 -8.53
C GLY A 348 8.20 -0.34 -8.30
N ALA A 349 8.30 -1.37 -9.15
CA ALA A 349 9.45 -2.28 -9.18
C ALA A 349 10.58 -1.66 -9.99
N ASN A 350 11.47 -0.93 -9.30
CA ASN A 350 12.55 -0.16 -9.91
C ASN A 350 13.87 -0.93 -9.75
N VAL A 351 14.78 -0.75 -10.70
CA VAL A 351 16.17 -1.22 -10.58
C VAL A 351 17.10 -0.01 -10.50
N ASN A 352 18.32 -0.19 -9.99
CA ASN A 352 19.29 0.89 -9.80
C ASN A 352 18.75 2.03 -8.89
N THR A 353 17.86 1.70 -7.94
CA THR A 353 17.32 2.67 -6.98
C THR A 353 18.44 3.26 -6.11
N ARG A 354 18.25 4.50 -5.67
CA ARG A 354 19.21 5.23 -4.83
C ARG A 354 18.95 5.02 -3.34
N ALA A 355 17.69 4.89 -2.99
CA ALA A 355 17.22 4.57 -1.64
C ALA A 355 15.81 4.01 -1.70
N ILE A 356 15.39 3.38 -0.60
CA ILE A 356 14.01 2.97 -0.35
C ILE A 356 13.66 3.44 1.06
N LEU A 357 12.68 4.33 1.17
CA LEU A 357 12.10 4.72 2.46
C LEU A 357 10.87 3.86 2.78
N ASP A 358 10.40 3.89 4.03
CA ASP A 358 9.05 3.43 4.31
C ASP A 358 8.02 4.43 3.75
N MET A 359 6.85 3.92 3.38
CA MET A 359 5.82 4.71 2.70
C MET A 359 5.30 5.86 3.57
N THR A 360 5.15 5.64 4.87
CA THR A 360 4.62 6.68 5.77
C THR A 360 5.57 7.88 5.83
N SER A 361 6.88 7.66 5.94
CA SER A 361 7.90 8.72 5.89
C SER A 361 7.95 9.44 4.54
N GLN A 362 7.74 8.72 3.42
CA GLN A 362 7.66 9.35 2.09
C GLN A 362 6.47 10.31 2.00
N PHE A 363 5.32 9.95 2.56
CA PHE A 363 4.16 10.84 2.60
C PHE A 363 4.34 12.00 3.58
N ASP A 364 5.09 11.86 4.67
CA ASP A 364 5.47 12.99 5.52
C ASP A 364 6.24 14.05 4.70
N PHE A 365 7.16 13.60 3.84
CA PHE A 365 7.89 14.48 2.92
C PHE A 365 6.96 15.14 1.88
N TYR A 366 6.03 14.39 1.28
CA TYR A 366 5.09 14.95 0.29
C TYR A 366 4.13 15.96 0.91
N HIS A 367 3.55 15.66 2.07
CA HIS A 367 2.61 16.55 2.76
C HIS A 367 3.29 17.84 3.23
N GLY A 368 4.60 17.80 3.50
CA GLY A 368 5.40 18.99 3.80
C GLY A 368 5.73 19.88 2.60
N GLY A 369 5.24 19.56 1.39
CA GLY A 369 5.56 20.29 0.17
C GLY A 369 6.97 19.98 -0.36
N GLY A 370 7.50 18.78 -0.09
CA GLY A 370 8.86 18.40 -0.47
C GLY A 370 9.08 18.18 -1.97
N LEU A 371 8.02 17.96 -2.74
CA LEU A 371 8.12 17.80 -4.20
C LEU A 371 8.17 19.18 -4.88
N ASP A 372 9.18 19.37 -5.73
CA ASP A 372 9.27 20.55 -6.60
C ASP A 372 8.27 20.47 -7.77
N VAL A 373 7.99 19.25 -8.24
CA VAL A 373 7.06 18.99 -9.35
C VAL A 373 6.40 17.63 -9.24
N CYS A 374 5.12 17.54 -9.58
CA CYS A 374 4.42 16.26 -9.73
C CYS A 374 3.71 16.15 -11.08
N TYR A 375 3.74 14.97 -11.68
CA TYR A 375 3.07 14.68 -12.95
C TYR A 375 1.96 13.67 -12.73
N LEU A 376 0.71 14.12 -12.85
CA LEU A 376 -0.47 13.32 -12.53
C LEU A 376 -1.38 13.18 -13.75
N SER A 377 -1.99 12.00 -13.88
CA SER A 377 -3.07 11.77 -14.85
C SER A 377 -4.37 12.40 -14.35
N PHE A 378 -5.23 12.81 -15.28
CA PHE A 378 -6.60 13.26 -14.99
C PHE A 378 -7.60 12.44 -15.82
N ALA A 379 -8.81 12.28 -15.31
CA ALA A 379 -9.92 11.75 -16.09
C ALA A 379 -10.75 12.91 -16.69
N GLU A 380 -11.13 13.88 -15.86
CA GLU A 380 -11.90 15.06 -16.24
C GLU A 380 -11.33 16.32 -15.60
N VAL A 381 -11.47 17.46 -16.29
CA VAL A 381 -11.06 18.78 -15.80
C VAL A 381 -12.20 19.76 -16.07
N ASP A 382 -12.58 20.57 -15.07
CA ASP A 382 -13.64 21.57 -15.22
C ASP A 382 -13.13 22.99 -15.47
N GLN A 383 -14.05 23.93 -15.65
CA GLN A 383 -13.74 25.34 -15.90
C GLN A 383 -13.06 26.08 -14.73
N HIS A 384 -13.09 25.52 -13.53
CA HIS A 384 -12.48 26.09 -12.32
C HIS A 384 -11.07 25.54 -12.09
N GLY A 385 -10.63 24.59 -12.93
CA GLY A 385 -9.36 23.90 -12.77
C GLY A 385 -9.42 22.71 -11.81
N ASN A 386 -10.61 22.28 -11.39
CA ASN A 386 -10.75 21.06 -10.59
C ASN A 386 -10.44 19.84 -11.45
N VAL A 387 -9.88 18.81 -10.82
CA VAL A 387 -9.54 17.54 -11.48
C VAL A 387 -10.31 16.39 -10.85
N GLY A 388 -11.06 15.66 -11.68
CA GLY A 388 -11.76 14.43 -11.31
C GLY A 388 -10.92 13.20 -11.64
N VAL A 389 -10.69 12.31 -10.65
CA VAL A 389 -9.96 11.04 -10.85
C VAL A 389 -10.50 9.88 -10.01
N HIS A 390 -11.03 10.14 -8.81
CA HIS A 390 -11.45 9.10 -7.86
C HIS A 390 -12.66 8.25 -8.30
N LYS A 391 -13.46 8.75 -9.26
CA LYS A 391 -14.57 8.03 -9.92
C LYS A 391 -14.52 8.24 -11.41
N PHE A 392 -14.79 7.20 -12.20
CA PHE A 392 -14.80 7.28 -13.66
C PHE A 392 -15.85 6.35 -14.27
N ASN A 393 -16.77 6.89 -15.09
CA ASN A 393 -17.86 6.13 -15.72
C ASN A 393 -18.65 5.22 -14.75
N GLY A 394 -18.97 5.75 -13.56
CA GLY A 394 -19.69 5.02 -12.51
C GLY A 394 -18.83 4.06 -11.67
N LYS A 395 -17.55 3.88 -12.02
CA LYS A 395 -16.61 3.03 -11.27
C LYS A 395 -15.83 3.80 -10.21
N ILE A 396 -15.64 3.17 -9.05
CA ILE A 396 -14.82 3.70 -7.96
C ILE A 396 -13.36 3.34 -8.22
N MET A 397 -12.53 4.37 -8.44
CA MET A 397 -11.08 4.24 -8.64
C MET A 397 -10.32 4.49 -7.33
N GLY A 398 -10.83 5.39 -6.49
CA GLY A 398 -10.28 5.76 -5.19
C GLY A 398 -9.10 6.71 -5.24
#